data_AF-A0A2X4USN8-F1
#
_entry.id   AF-A0A2X4USN8-F1
#
_cell.length_a   1.000
_cell.length_b   1.000
_cell.length_c   1.000
_cell.angle_alpha   90.00
_cell.angle_beta   90.00
_cell.angle_gamma   90.00
#
_symmetry.space_group_name_H-M   'P 1'
#
loop_
_entity.id
_entity.type
_entity.pdbx_description
1 polymer ?
#
loop_
_entity_poly.entity_id
_entity_poly.type
_entity_poly.pdbx_seq_one_letter_code
_entity_poly.pdbx_strand_id
1 'polypeptide(L)'
;MTNRIIENIVSSIELITDPWIDASIYDFFHQDDAVSEFSYEVIDNKYVVEVSLKGSELHEIKEHFMTFVSVMQYAYFTFYSRRANDRIISYRLISGGSDMKGFYCEVNYAHA
;
A
#
# COMPACT_ATOMS: atom_id res chain seq x y z
N MET A 1 -6.17 15.07 -14.21
CA MET A 1 -7.32 15.19 -13.28
C MET A 1 -7.40 13.92 -12.45
N THR A 2 -6.47 13.77 -11.51
CA THR A 2 -6.20 12.50 -10.80
C THR A 2 -6.13 12.90 -9.32
N ASN A 3 -6.99 12.51 -8.38
CA ASN A 3 -8.00 11.46 -8.36
C ASN A 3 -9.04 11.84 -7.27
N ARG A 4 -9.97 12.78 -7.56
CA ARG A 4 -10.94 13.32 -6.55
C ARG A 4 -11.67 12.23 -5.77
N ILE A 5 -11.90 11.07 -6.38
CA ILE A 5 -12.58 9.94 -5.75
C ILE A 5 -11.75 9.36 -4.59
N ILE A 6 -10.44 9.16 -4.77
CA ILE A 6 -9.56 8.63 -3.72
C ILE A 6 -9.48 9.63 -2.56
N GLU A 7 -9.28 10.91 -2.87
CA GLU A 7 -9.24 11.97 -1.85
C GLU A 7 -10.56 12.06 -1.07
N ASN A 8 -11.70 11.95 -1.77
CA ASN A 8 -13.01 11.90 -1.13
C ASN A 8 -13.15 10.67 -0.21
N ILE A 9 -12.72 9.48 -0.66
CA ILE A 9 -12.75 8.25 0.16
C ILE A 9 -11.87 8.42 1.40
N VAL A 10 -10.63 8.87 1.25
CA VAL A 10 -9.71 9.14 2.37
C VAL A 10 -10.30 10.17 3.33
N SER A 11 -10.94 11.22 2.82
CA SER A 11 -11.58 12.24 3.66
C SER A 11 -12.84 11.75 4.39
N SER A 12 -13.41 10.62 3.94
CA SER A 12 -14.63 10.04 4.50
C SER A 12 -14.38 8.96 5.55
N ILE A 13 -13.11 8.61 5.80
CA ILE A 13 -12.72 7.58 6.76
C ILE A 13 -11.81 8.15 7.83
N GLU A 14 -11.88 7.58 9.04
CA GLU A 14 -10.91 7.84 10.09
C GLU A 14 -9.67 6.99 9.84
N LEU A 15 -8.56 7.62 9.45
CA LEU A 15 -7.29 6.93 9.28
C LEU A 15 -6.71 6.56 10.64
N ILE A 16 -6.51 5.26 10.85
CA ILE A 16 -5.89 4.69 12.03
C ILE A 16 -4.51 4.12 11.70
N THR A 17 -3.66 4.14 12.71
CA THR A 17 -2.44 3.37 12.76
C THR A 17 -2.53 2.46 13.98
N ASP A 18 -2.10 1.21 13.85
CA ASP A 18 -2.08 0.29 14.97
C ASP A 18 -0.96 -0.75 14.84
N PRO A 19 -0.47 -1.32 15.96
CA PRO A 19 0.67 -2.23 15.96
C PRO A 19 0.49 -3.48 15.08
N TRP A 20 -0.74 -3.92 14.82
CA TRP A 20 -1.00 -5.08 13.98
C TRP A 20 -0.85 -4.75 12.50
N ILE A 21 -1.26 -3.54 12.08
CA ILE A 21 -1.01 -3.05 10.72
C ILE A 21 0.51 -2.91 10.49
N ASP A 22 1.20 -2.28 11.43
CA ASP A 22 2.67 -2.14 11.41
C ASP A 22 3.37 -3.49 11.29
N ALA A 23 3.01 -4.45 12.13
CA ALA A 23 3.58 -5.80 12.10
C ALA A 23 3.28 -6.52 10.78
N SER A 24 2.05 -6.41 10.26
CA SER A 24 1.65 -7.06 9.02
C SER A 24 2.38 -6.49 7.80
N ILE A 25 2.60 -5.17 7.77
CA ILE A 25 3.42 -4.51 6.73
C ILE A 25 4.85 -5.04 6.82
N TYR A 26 5.47 -4.97 8.00
CA TYR A 26 6.84 -5.42 8.19
C TYR A 26 7.02 -6.89 7.80
N ASP A 27 6.16 -7.78 8.32
CA ASP A 27 6.23 -9.22 8.07
C ASP A 27 6.07 -9.54 6.59
N PHE A 28 5.13 -8.87 5.89
CA PHE A 28 4.93 -9.08 4.45
C PHE A 28 6.20 -8.77 3.65
N PHE A 29 6.77 -7.57 3.80
CA PHE A 29 7.93 -7.16 3.00
C PHE A 29 9.23 -7.84 3.46
N HIS A 30 9.35 -8.20 4.74
CA HIS A 30 10.54 -8.88 5.27
C HIS A 30 10.62 -10.35 4.87
N GLN A 31 9.48 -11.04 4.73
CA GLN A 31 9.42 -12.47 4.44
C GLN A 31 9.33 -12.80 2.95
N ASP A 32 9.07 -11.81 2.09
CA ASP A 32 8.94 -12.03 0.65
C ASP A 32 10.32 -12.11 -0.05
N ASP A 33 10.64 -13.28 -0.58
CA ASP A 33 11.88 -13.52 -1.33
C ASP A 33 12.03 -12.66 -2.58
N ALA A 34 10.95 -12.06 -3.11
CA ALA A 34 11.02 -11.13 -4.23
C ALA A 34 11.53 -9.74 -3.82
N VAL A 35 11.50 -9.38 -2.53
CA VAL A 35 11.97 -8.10 -2.01
C VAL A 35 13.50 -8.13 -1.87
N SER A 36 14.17 -7.12 -2.41
CA SER A 36 15.62 -6.92 -2.23
C SER A 36 15.91 -5.97 -1.08
N GLU A 37 15.12 -4.90 -0.95
CA GLU A 37 15.22 -3.90 0.11
C GLU A 37 13.86 -3.24 0.31
N PHE A 38 13.52 -2.89 1.55
CA PHE A 38 12.37 -2.05 1.84
C PHE A 38 12.61 -1.15 3.05
N SER A 39 11.88 -0.05 3.10
CA SER A 39 11.73 0.79 4.27
C SER A 39 10.31 1.31 4.35
N TYR A 40 9.86 1.69 5.54
CA TYR A 40 8.58 2.34 5.69
C TYR A 40 8.57 3.35 6.83
N GLU A 41 7.70 4.33 6.70
CA GLU A 41 7.44 5.34 7.70
C GLU A 41 5.95 5.66 7.79
N VAL A 42 5.56 6.35 8.87
CA VAL A 42 4.19 6.81 9.07
C VAL A 42 4.18 8.33 9.04
N ILE A 43 3.49 8.91 8.06
CA ILE A 43 3.33 10.37 7.90
C ILE A 43 1.84 10.69 7.90
N ASP A 44 1.37 11.54 8.81
CA ASP A 44 -0.05 11.93 8.91
C ASP A 44 -1.02 10.73 8.92
N ASN A 45 -0.71 9.71 9.74
CA ASN A 45 -1.45 8.44 9.84
C ASN A 45 -1.53 7.65 8.52
N LYS A 46 -0.56 7.83 7.63
CA LYS A 46 -0.42 7.08 6.37
C LYS A 46 0.88 6.31 6.39
N TYR A 47 0.80 5.01 6.13
CA TYR A 47 1.96 4.18 5.89
C TYR A 47 2.51 4.52 4.49
N VAL A 48 3.80 4.84 4.42
CA VAL A 48 4.53 5.05 3.17
C VAL A 48 5.65 4.02 3.13
N VAL A 49 5.61 3.14 2.15
CA VAL A 49 6.55 2.03 1.98
C VAL A 49 7.32 2.26 0.69
N GLU A 50 8.64 2.26 0.79
CA GLU A 50 9.54 2.21 -0.36
C GLU A 50 10.06 0.78 -0.49
N VAL A 51 9.91 0.18 -1.67
CA VAL A 51 10.31 -1.20 -1.92
C VAL A 51 11.07 -1.35 -3.22
N SER A 52 12.15 -2.11 -3.17
CA SER A 52 12.88 -2.60 -4.33
C SER A 52 12.64 -4.10 -4.45
N LEU A 53 12.22 -4.53 -5.64
CA LEU A 53 12.06 -5.94 -5.97
C LEU A 53 13.29 -6.45 -6.73
N LYS A 54 13.57 -7.75 -6.65
CA LYS A 54 14.59 -8.43 -7.46
C LYS A 54 14.23 -8.43 -8.95
N GLY A 55 12.93 -8.43 -9.25
CA GLY A 55 12.37 -8.28 -10.60
C GLY A 55 11.63 -6.95 -10.73
N SER A 56 11.82 -6.24 -11.85
CA SER A 56 11.28 -4.89 -12.06
C SER A 56 10.19 -4.84 -13.14
N GLU A 57 9.72 -5.99 -13.62
CA GLU A 57 8.70 -6.00 -14.67
C GLU A 57 7.35 -5.54 -14.11
N LEU A 58 6.59 -4.80 -14.94
CA LEU A 58 5.28 -4.25 -14.55
C LEU A 58 4.30 -5.33 -14.04
N HIS A 59 4.42 -6.54 -14.57
CA HIS A 59 3.59 -7.68 -14.18
C HIS A 59 3.94 -8.17 -12.77
N GLU A 60 5.24 -8.32 -12.47
CA GLU A 60 5.74 -8.78 -11.17
C GLU A 60 5.41 -7.77 -10.07
N ILE A 61 5.62 -6.48 -10.33
CA ILE A 61 5.25 -5.39 -9.42
C ILE A 61 3.75 -5.42 -9.11
N LYS A 62 2.92 -5.65 -10.14
CA LYS A 62 1.47 -5.76 -9.95
C LYS A 62 1.11 -7.00 -9.13
N GLU A 63 1.69 -8.15 -9.41
CA GLU A 63 1.41 -9.39 -8.66
C GLU A 63 1.80 -9.24 -7.20
N HIS A 64 3.01 -8.74 -6.93
CA HIS A 64 3.47 -8.48 -5.57
C HIS A 64 2.52 -7.55 -4.81
N PHE A 65 2.09 -6.44 -5.44
CA PHE A 65 1.10 -5.56 -4.83
C PHE A 65 -0.26 -6.24 -4.60
N MET A 66 -0.74 -7.08 -5.51
CA MET A 66 -2.00 -7.80 -5.32
C MET A 66 -1.92 -8.83 -4.18
N THR A 67 -0.76 -9.47 -3.99
CA THR A 67 -0.50 -10.33 -2.82
C THR A 67 -0.55 -9.52 -1.54
N PHE A 68 0.09 -8.34 -1.51
CA PHE A 68 0.00 -7.41 -0.38
C PHE A 68 -1.45 -7.04 -0.04
N VAL A 69 -2.25 -6.68 -1.04
CA VAL A 69 -3.68 -6.38 -0.85
C VAL A 69 -4.42 -7.57 -0.24
N SER A 70 -4.14 -8.80 -0.70
CA SER A 70 -4.81 -10.00 -0.19
C SER A 70 -4.55 -10.26 1.30
N VAL A 71 -3.37 -9.88 1.80
CA VAL A 71 -2.97 -10.00 3.20
C VAL A 71 -3.58 -8.88 4.05
N MET A 72 -3.61 -7.66 3.51
CA MET A 72 -3.94 -6.45 4.27
C MET A 72 -5.42 -6.03 4.20
N GLN A 73 -6.21 -6.61 3.29
CA GLN A 73 -7.59 -6.17 3.09
C GLN A 73 -8.51 -6.49 4.29
N TYR A 74 -9.30 -5.50 4.66
CA TYR A 74 -10.39 -5.62 5.61
C TYR A 74 -11.65 -6.11 4.87
N ALA A 75 -12.53 -6.78 5.63
CA ALA A 75 -13.72 -7.42 5.07
C ALA A 75 -14.77 -6.44 4.52
N TYR A 76 -14.80 -5.18 4.99
CA TYR A 76 -15.90 -4.26 4.70
C TYR A 76 -15.66 -3.42 3.43
N PHE A 77 -14.55 -2.69 3.35
CA PHE A 77 -14.14 -2.06 2.09
C PHE A 77 -12.64 -2.14 1.87
N THR A 78 -12.26 -2.20 0.60
CA THR A 78 -10.89 -2.07 0.14
C THR A 78 -10.89 -1.37 -1.22
N PHE A 79 -10.07 -0.34 -1.36
CA PHE A 79 -9.85 0.40 -2.58
C PHE A 79 -8.36 0.51 -2.83
N TYR A 80 -7.95 0.39 -4.09
CA TYR A 80 -6.59 0.75 -4.44
C TYR A 80 -6.53 1.54 -5.75
N SER A 81 -5.47 2.33 -5.89
CA SER A 81 -5.18 3.06 -7.12
C SER A 81 -3.71 2.99 -7.44
N ARG A 82 -3.40 3.04 -8.74
CA ARG A 82 -2.02 3.07 -9.25
C ARG A 82 -1.71 4.44 -9.84
N ARG A 83 -0.53 4.95 -9.53
CA ARG A 83 0.12 6.06 -10.23
C ARG A 83 1.49 5.58 -10.68
N ALA A 84 1.90 5.94 -11.89
CA ALA A 84 3.20 5.56 -12.41
C ALA A 84 3.85 6.75 -13.10
N ASN A 85 5.16 6.85 -12.96
CA ASN A 85 6.03 7.68 -13.78
C ASN A 85 7.19 6.81 -14.29
N ASP A 86 8.16 7.43 -14.99
CA ASP A 86 9.27 6.70 -15.61
C ASP A 86 10.18 5.96 -14.62
N ARG A 87 10.09 6.24 -13.32
CA ARG A 87 11.00 5.69 -12.29
C ARG A 87 10.31 4.97 -11.15
N ILE A 88 9.02 5.22 -10.94
CA ILE A 88 8.30 4.77 -9.75
C ILE A 88 6.89 4.35 -10.14
N ILE A 89 6.49 3.19 -9.62
CA ILE A 89 5.11 2.74 -9.63
C ILE A 89 4.60 2.81 -8.19
N SER A 90 3.67 3.70 -7.95
CA SER A 90 3.06 3.94 -6.65
C SER A 90 1.66 3.33 -6.62
N TYR A 91 1.42 2.44 -5.66
CA TYR A 91 0.10 1.94 -5.35
C TYR A 91 -0.37 2.50 -4.02
N ARG A 92 -1.63 2.91 -3.97
CA ARG A 92 -2.27 3.36 -2.74
C ARG A 92 -3.35 2.37 -2.40
N LEU A 93 -3.30 1.81 -1.20
CA LEU A 93 -4.27 0.93 -0.61
C LEU A 93 -5.00 1.66 0.51
N ILE A 94 -6.33 1.62 0.47
CA ILE A 94 -7.22 2.13 1.51
C ILE A 94 -8.15 0.98 1.87
N SER A 95 -8.12 0.56 3.12
CA SER A 95 -8.96 -0.55 3.58
C SER A 95 -9.44 -0.30 5.00
N GLY A 96 -10.67 -0.71 5.31
CA GLY A 96 -11.27 -0.40 6.61
C GLY A 96 -12.51 -1.20 6.96
N GLY A 97 -12.92 -1.04 8.21
CA GLY A 97 -14.04 -1.73 8.84
C GLY A 97 -15.38 -1.00 8.67
N SER A 98 -16.44 -1.64 9.19
CA SER A 98 -17.80 -1.08 9.15
C SER A 98 -18.00 0.17 10.01
N ASP A 99 -17.06 0.46 10.91
CA ASP A 99 -17.01 1.66 11.74
C ASP A 99 -16.38 2.86 11.03
N MET A 100 -16.07 2.74 9.73
CA MET A 100 -15.39 3.75 8.92
C MET A 100 -13.98 4.09 9.40
N LYS A 101 -13.38 3.23 10.25
CA LYS A 101 -11.96 3.26 10.58
C LYS A 101 -11.19 2.37 9.63
N GLY A 102 -10.06 2.86 9.15
CA GLY A 102 -9.25 2.12 8.19
C GLY A 102 -7.84 2.65 8.12
N PHE A 103 -7.01 1.98 7.33
CA PHE A 103 -5.64 2.39 7.11
C PHE A 103 -5.43 2.83 5.66
N TYR A 104 -4.41 3.65 5.49
CA TYR A 104 -3.88 4.04 4.19
C TYR A 104 -2.44 3.56 4.11
N CYS A 105 -2.10 2.87 3.03
CA CYS A 105 -0.73 2.47 2.73
C CYS A 105 -0.38 2.82 1.28
N GLU A 106 0.70 3.58 1.09
CA GLU A 106 1.28 3.90 -0.22
C GLU A 106 2.56 3.09 -0.39
N VAL A 107 2.57 2.19 -1.39
CA VAL A 107 3.70 1.33 -1.71
C VAL A 107 4.33 1.82 -3.01
N ASN A 108 5.57 2.27 -2.91
CA ASN A 108 6.35 2.84 -4.00
C ASN A 108 7.40 1.83 -4.44
N TYR A 109 7.23 1.33 -5.66
CA TYR A 109 8.17 0.41 -6.30
C TYR A 109 9.15 1.20 -7.16
N ALA A 110 10.44 1.02 -6.93
CA ALA A 110 11.46 1.48 -7.86
C ALA A 110 11.33 0.70 -9.18
N HIS A 111 11.19 1.43 -10.29
CA HIS A 111 11.10 0.88 -11.64
C HIS A 111 12.23 1.49 -12.49
N ALA A 112 13.03 0.63 -13.12
CA ALA A 112 14.19 1.01 -13.94
C ALA A 112 13.97 0.65 -15.41
#